data_AF-A0AA48I094-F1
#
_entry.id   AF-A0AA48I094-F1
#
_cell.length_a   1.000
_cell.length_b   1.000
_cell.length_c   1.000
_cell.angle_alpha   90.00
_cell.angle_beta   90.00
_cell.angle_gamma   90.00
#
_symmetry.space_group_name_H-M   'P 1'
#
loop_
_entity.id
_entity.type
_entity.pdbx_description
1 polymer ?
#
loop_
_entity_poly.entity_id
_entity_poly.type
_entity_poly.pdbx_seq_one_letter_code
_entity_poly.pdbx_strand_id
1 'polypeptide(L)'
;MEINELINKGIAFYSYTENIDFTTATGKLHFNILSAFAEFEREIIRQRTLEGLERAKQQGKKLGRPKGSKDSSPRSKSGYHLRSIRMKNQPNNRPVKTAVNE
;
A
#
# COMPACT_ATOMS: atom_id res chain seq x y z
N MET A 1 -9.82 -6.09 2.98
CA MET A 1 -11.09 -6.14 3.74
C MET A 1 -11.32 -7.61 3.96
N GLU A 2 -11.16 -8.07 5.19
CA GLU A 2 -11.16 -9.50 5.53
C GLU A 2 -12.58 -9.98 5.82
N ILE A 3 -12.92 -11.24 5.54
CA ILE A 3 -14.27 -11.77 5.87
C ILE A 3 -14.54 -11.71 7.38
N ASN A 4 -13.51 -11.85 8.21
CA ASN A 4 -13.64 -11.64 9.67
C ASN A 4 -14.14 -10.23 10.02
N GLU A 5 -13.77 -9.22 9.22
CA GLU A 5 -14.26 -7.85 9.40
C GLU A 5 -15.76 -7.75 9.07
N LEU A 6 -16.22 -8.47 8.03
CA LEU A 6 -17.64 -8.54 7.66
C LEU A 6 -18.45 -9.28 8.72
N ILE A 7 -17.95 -10.40 9.23
CA ILE A 7 -18.59 -11.17 10.31
C ILE A 7 -18.71 -10.31 11.57
N ASN A 8 -17.65 -9.58 11.95
CA ASN A 8 -17.68 -8.67 13.10
C ASN A 8 -18.69 -7.52 12.94
N LYS A 9 -19.02 -7.15 11.70
CA LYS A 9 -20.06 -6.17 11.35
C LYS A 9 -21.46 -6.79 11.23
N GLY A 10 -21.61 -8.10 11.47
CA GLY A 10 -22.88 -8.81 11.33
C GLY A 10 -23.30 -9.04 9.87
N ILE A 11 -22.36 -8.97 8.93
CA ILE A 11 -22.62 -9.12 7.50
C ILE A 11 -22.28 -10.56 7.09
N ALA A 12 -23.27 -11.27 6.55
CA ALA A 12 -23.08 -12.59 5.96
C ALA A 12 -22.56 -12.47 4.52
N PHE A 13 -21.59 -13.33 4.16
CA PHE A 13 -21.09 -13.43 2.79
C PHE A 13 -21.52 -14.76 2.17
N TYR A 14 -22.17 -14.69 1.03
CA TYR A 14 -22.67 -15.84 0.29
C TYR A 14 -22.20 -15.73 -1.16
N SER A 15 -21.55 -16.77 -1.65
CA SER A 15 -21.22 -16.85 -3.06
C SER A 15 -22.27 -17.67 -3.80
N TYR A 16 -22.97 -17.01 -4.73
CA TYR A 16 -24.06 -17.63 -5.48
C TYR A 16 -23.57 -18.58 -6.58
N THR A 17 -22.45 -18.27 -7.22
CA THR A 17 -21.88 -19.06 -8.32
C THR A 17 -21.36 -20.41 -7.83
N GLU A 18 -20.65 -20.44 -6.72
CA GLU A 18 -20.10 -21.67 -6.14
C GLU A 18 -21.06 -22.32 -5.14
N ASN A 19 -22.19 -21.68 -4.83
CA ASN A 19 -23.17 -22.11 -3.83
C ASN A 19 -22.49 -22.35 -2.45
N ILE A 20 -21.72 -21.35 -2.00
CA ILE A 20 -20.96 -21.41 -0.74
C ILE A 20 -21.47 -20.34 0.21
N ASP A 21 -21.98 -20.79 1.35
CA ASP A 21 -22.30 -19.93 2.50
C ASP A 21 -21.10 -19.85 3.45
N PHE A 22 -20.45 -18.69 3.51
CA PHE A 22 -19.28 -18.44 4.35
C PHE A 22 -19.60 -18.20 5.83
N THR A 23 -20.88 -18.24 6.22
CA THR A 23 -21.28 -18.23 7.63
C THR A 23 -21.21 -19.62 8.28
N THR A 24 -21.30 -20.68 7.47
CA THR A 24 -21.24 -22.08 7.92
C THR A 24 -19.82 -22.51 8.32
N ALA A 25 -19.68 -23.57 9.11
CA ALA A 25 -18.36 -24.12 9.47
C ALA A 25 -17.55 -24.53 8.23
N THR A 26 -18.21 -25.14 7.25
CA THR A 26 -17.61 -25.53 5.97
C THR A 26 -17.18 -24.30 5.16
N GLY A 27 -18.01 -23.25 5.10
CA GLY A 27 -17.66 -22.01 4.42
C GLY A 27 -16.47 -21.30 5.06
N LYS A 28 -16.39 -21.27 6.39
CA LYS A 28 -15.23 -20.74 7.13
C LYS A 28 -13.94 -21.51 6.80
N LEU A 29 -14.00 -22.84 6.68
CA LEU A 29 -12.87 -23.64 6.24
C LEU A 29 -12.42 -23.26 4.83
N HIS A 30 -13.36 -23.18 3.88
CA HIS A 30 -13.05 -22.77 2.50
C HIS A 30 -12.42 -21.38 2.46
N PHE A 31 -12.95 -20.43 3.24
CA PHE A 31 -12.36 -19.11 3.34
C PHE A 31 -10.90 -19.17 3.80
N ASN A 32 -10.61 -19.88 4.89
CA ASN A 32 -9.25 -19.97 5.41
C ASN A 32 -8.27 -20.54 4.39
N ILE A 33 -8.69 -21.54 3.62
CA ILE A 33 -7.90 -22.13 2.54
C ILE A 33 -7.65 -21.10 1.43
N LEU A 34 -8.70 -20.40 0.98
CA LEU A 34 -8.59 -19.38 -0.05
C LEU A 34 -7.72 -18.20 0.40
N SER A 35 -7.84 -17.78 1.67
CA SER A 35 -6.99 -16.74 2.25
C SER A 35 -5.52 -17.15 2.28
N ALA A 36 -5.23 -18.39 2.71
CA ALA A 36 -3.86 -18.90 2.71
C ALA A 36 -3.27 -18.92 1.29
N PHE A 37 -4.06 -19.31 0.29
CA PHE A 37 -3.63 -19.25 -1.11
C PHE A 37 -3.40 -17.82 -1.59
N ALA A 38 -4.31 -16.89 -1.28
CA ALA A 38 -4.17 -15.49 -1.66
C ALA A 38 -2.91 -14.85 -1.06
N GLU A 39 -2.60 -15.16 0.20
CA GLU A 39 -1.36 -14.71 0.85
C GLU A 39 -0.12 -15.30 0.17
N PHE A 40 -0.13 -16.60 -0.11
CA PHE A 40 0.96 -17.28 -0.79
C PHE A 40 1.23 -16.68 -2.18
N GLU A 41 0.20 -16.53 -3.00
CA GLU A 41 0.32 -15.95 -4.34
C GLU A 41 0.85 -14.52 -4.31
N ARG A 42 0.36 -13.71 -3.36
CA ARG A 42 0.82 -12.33 -3.17
C ARG A 42 2.31 -12.29 -2.83
N GLU A 43 2.78 -13.18 -1.96
CA GLU A 43 4.20 -13.24 -1.63
C GLU A 43 5.04 -13.70 -2.84
N ILE A 44 4.59 -14.69 -3.61
CA ILE A 44 5.28 -15.13 -4.84
C ILE A 44 5.40 -14.00 -5.86
N ILE A 45 4.32 -13.24 -6.09
CA ILE A 45 4.34 -12.07 -6.99
C ILE A 45 5.35 -11.05 -6.49
N ARG A 46 5.34 -10.76 -5.17
CA ARG A 46 6.29 -9.84 -4.55
C ARG A 46 7.73 -10.29 -4.77
N GLN A 47 8.07 -11.55 -4.50
CA GLN A 47 9.42 -12.07 -4.69
C GLN A 47 9.89 -11.92 -6.14
N ARG A 48 9.06 -12.32 -7.11
CA ARG A 48 9.37 -12.15 -8.54
C ARG A 48 9.59 -10.69 -8.95
N THR A 49 8.81 -9.76 -8.40
CA THR A 49 9.02 -8.34 -8.67
C THR A 49 10.34 -7.82 -8.12
N LEU A 50 10.74 -8.26 -6.91
CA LEU A 50 12.02 -7.90 -6.31
C LEU A 50 13.18 -8.44 -7.14
N GLU A 51 13.14 -9.72 -7.53
CA GLU A 51 14.12 -10.34 -8.42
C GLU A 51 14.25 -9.58 -9.76
N GLY A 52 13.11 -9.17 -10.34
CA GLY A 52 13.08 -8.36 -11.56
C GLY A 52 13.74 -6.99 -11.38
N LEU A 53 13.50 -6.33 -10.25
CA LEU A 53 14.12 -5.05 -9.92
C LEU A 53 15.62 -5.18 -9.68
N GLU A 54 16.07 -6.24 -9.00
CA GLU A 54 17.49 -6.53 -8.80
C GLU A 54 18.21 -6.77 -10.11
N ARG A 55 17.64 -7.59 -11.00
CA ARG A 55 18.16 -7.79 -12.36
C ARG A 55 18.27 -6.47 -13.13
N ALA A 56 17.25 -5.62 -13.06
CA ALA A 56 17.27 -4.31 -13.73
C ALA A 56 18.36 -3.38 -13.15
N LYS A 57 18.58 -3.39 -11.83
CA LYS A 57 19.67 -2.65 -11.18
C LYS A 57 21.04 -3.15 -11.63
N GLN A 58 21.24 -4.47 -11.69
CA GLN A 58 22.49 -5.08 -12.17
C GLN A 58 22.80 -4.71 -13.62
N GLN A 59 21.78 -4.57 -14.46
CA GLN A 59 21.89 -4.07 -15.83
C GLN A 59 22.14 -2.54 -15.92
N GLY A 60 22.28 -1.85 -14.79
CA GLY A 60 22.54 -0.41 -14.74
C GLY A 60 21.30 0.47 -15.00
N LYS A 61 20.09 -0.08 -15.04
CA LYS A 61 18.86 0.73 -15.22
C LYS A 61 18.60 1.57 -13.98
N LYS A 62 18.42 2.89 -14.17
CA LYS A 62 17.97 3.80 -13.11
C LYS A 62 16.47 3.65 -12.90
N LEU A 63 16.09 3.00 -11.80
CA LEU A 63 14.71 2.81 -11.40
C LEU A 63 14.12 4.08 -10.75
N GLY A 64 12.79 4.20 -10.78
CA GLY A 64 12.06 5.32 -10.20
C GLY A 64 11.90 6.52 -11.15
N ARG A 65 11.36 7.62 -10.62
CA ARG A 65 11.11 8.82 -11.41
C ARG A 65 12.44 9.48 -11.81
N PRO A 66 12.66 9.82 -13.09
CA PRO A 66 13.89 10.47 -13.52
C PRO A 66 14.07 11.83 -12.81
N LYS A 67 15.31 12.13 -12.43
CA LYS A 67 15.64 13.43 -11.82
C LYS A 67 15.36 14.55 -12.82
N GLY A 68 14.64 15.57 -12.39
CA GLY A 68 14.34 16.76 -13.22
C GLY A 68 13.15 16.63 -14.17
N SER A 69 12.44 15.50 -14.21
CA SER A 69 11.18 15.45 -14.96
C SER A 69 10.17 16.40 -14.30
N LYS A 70 9.72 17.40 -15.05
CA LYS A 70 8.53 18.17 -14.71
C LYS A 70 7.33 17.27 -15.02
N ASP A 71 6.33 17.25 -14.15
CA ASP A 71 5.04 16.66 -14.51
C ASP A 71 4.53 17.38 -15.78
N SER A 72 3.85 16.66 -16.68
CA SER A 72 3.32 17.27 -17.92
C SER A 72 2.34 18.43 -17.63
N SER A 73 1.73 18.42 -16.44
CA SER A 73 1.00 19.54 -15.85
C SER A 73 1.66 19.95 -14.52
N PRO A 74 1.81 21.24 -14.22
CA PRO A 74 2.32 21.67 -12.92
C PRO A 74 1.41 21.16 -11.81
N ARG A 75 1.95 20.38 -10.87
CA ARG A 75 1.21 19.93 -9.69
C ARG A 75 0.72 21.16 -8.92
N SER A 76 -0.59 21.22 -8.62
CA SER A 76 -1.18 22.32 -7.85
C SER A 76 -0.44 22.50 -6.52
N LYS A 77 0.19 23.67 -6.34
CA LYS A 77 0.96 24.01 -5.14
C LYS A 77 0.08 24.33 -3.93
N SER A 78 -1.25 24.37 -4.12
CA SER A 78 -2.23 24.73 -3.07
C SER A 78 -2.05 23.87 -1.81
N GLY A 79 -1.94 22.54 -1.96
CA GLY A 79 -1.72 21.64 -0.82
C GLY A 79 -0.40 21.89 -0.07
N TYR A 80 0.68 22.24 -0.79
CA TYR A 80 1.97 22.57 -0.16
C TYR A 80 1.91 23.92 0.57
N HIS A 81 1.19 24.91 0.05
CA HIS A 81 0.96 26.19 0.72
C HIS A 81 0.10 26.02 1.99
N LEU A 82 -0.98 25.24 1.92
CA LEU A 82 -1.80 24.95 3.10
C LEU A 82 -1.00 24.21 4.18
N ARG A 83 -0.15 23.25 3.78
CA ARG A 83 0.75 22.55 4.70
C ARG A 83 1.79 23.48 5.33
N SER A 84 2.39 24.38 4.55
CA SER A 84 3.40 25.32 5.08
C SER A 84 2.79 26.36 6.00
N ILE A 85 1.60 26.88 5.68
CA ILE A 85 0.83 27.77 6.55
C ILE A 85 0.46 27.04 7.85
N ARG A 86 -0.06 25.81 7.78
CA ARG A 86 -0.38 24.99 8.95
C ARG A 86 0.85 24.71 9.82
N MET A 87 2.00 24.41 9.20
CA MET A 87 3.26 24.14 9.91
C MET A 87 3.83 25.39 10.60
N LYS A 88 3.67 26.57 10.00
CA LYS A 88 4.05 27.86 10.62
C LYS A 88 3.12 28.25 11.77
N ASN A 89 1.85 27.91 11.67
CA ASN A 89 0.85 28.22 12.69
C ASN A 89 0.78 27.18 13.83
N GLN A 90 1.64 26.15 13.81
CA GLN A 90 1.76 25.22 14.93
C GLN A 90 2.68 25.81 16.01
N PRO A 91 2.22 25.90 17.26
CA PRO A 91 2.96 26.59 18.33
C PRO A 91 4.28 25.93 18.73
N ASN A 92 4.54 24.68 18.33
CA ASN A 92 5.68 23.86 18.77
C ASN A 92 6.60 23.39 17.64
N ASN A 93 6.99 24.26 16.70
CA ASN A 93 8.02 23.93 15.70
C ASN A 93 9.23 24.86 15.83
N ARG A 94 10.17 24.53 16.74
CA ARG A 94 11.53 25.07 16.67
C ARG A 94 12.28 24.32 15.55
N PRO A 95 13.01 25.01 14.66
CA PRO A 95 13.81 24.33 13.66
C PRO A 95 14.90 23.51 14.34
N VAL A 96 14.91 22.20 14.10
CA VAL A 96 16.05 21.35 14.46
C VAL A 96 17.24 21.86 13.65
N LYS A 97 18.21 22.50 14.31
CA LYS A 97 19.45 22.94 13.67
C LYS A 97 20.21 21.67 13.24
N THR A 98 20.23 21.37 11.95
CA THR A 98 21.16 20.38 11.41
C THR A 98 22.55 20.97 11.55
N ALA A 99 23.36 20.41 12.44
CA ALA A 99 24.78 20.71 12.51
C ALA A 99 25.41 20.36 11.16
N VAL A 100 25.89 21.37 10.45
CA VAL A 100 26.87 21.19 9.38
C VAL A 100 28.19 21.03 10.14
N ASN A 101 28.69 19.80 10.20
CA ASN A 101 30.06 19.56 10.66
C ASN A 101 30.99 19.79 9.46
N GLU A 102 31.93 20.70 9.67
CA GLU A 102 33.19 20.82 8.92
C GLU A 102 34.00 19.51 9.00
#